data_AF-A0A7I7PCP0-F1
#
_entry.id   AF-A0A7I7PCP0-F1
#
_cell.length_a   1.000
_cell.length_b   1.000
_cell.length_c   1.000
_cell.angle_alpha   90.00
_cell.angle_beta   90.00
_cell.angle_gamma   90.00
#
_symmetry.space_group_name_H-M   'P 1'
#
loop_
_entity.id
_entity.type
_entity.pdbx_description
1 polymer ?
#
loop_
_entity_poly.entity_id
_entity_poly.type
_entity_poly.pdbx_seq_one_letter_code
_entity_poly.pdbx_strand_id
1 'polypeptide(L)'
;MSDKQGVLIDANALASRTVTKPAAFSWPFPADRRLDQLVEIANGAGANARRNELAAAIIAAAPTDPDELLQMVIAWRKSRVREVVLGVDAAAQVVDMPRHPPGRRRVDAG
;
A
#
# COMPACT_ATOMS: atom_id res chain seq x y z
N MET A 1 -7.39 9.50 34.63
CA MET A 1 -8.15 8.39 34.02
C MET A 1 -8.09 8.58 32.52
N SER A 2 -7.37 7.70 31.81
CA SER A 2 -7.15 7.85 30.36
C SER A 2 -8.39 7.33 29.64
N ASP A 3 -9.11 8.23 28.98
CA ASP A 3 -10.32 7.91 28.23
C ASP A 3 -9.90 7.07 27.01
N LYS A 4 -10.20 5.77 27.03
CA LYS A 4 -9.89 4.88 25.90
C LYS A 4 -10.87 5.21 24.77
N GLN A 5 -10.53 6.20 23.95
CA GLN A 5 -11.19 6.44 22.67
C GLN A 5 -10.89 5.27 21.74
N GLY A 6 -11.74 4.25 21.79
CA GLY A 6 -11.72 3.10 20.90
C GLY A 6 -12.88 3.15 19.91
N VAL A 7 -12.69 2.53 18.76
CA VAL A 7 -13.77 2.25 17.81
C VAL A 7 -14.14 0.78 17.96
N LEU A 8 -15.41 0.48 18.23
CA LEU A 8 -15.91 -0.89 18.26
C LEU A 8 -16.15 -1.36 16.82
N ILE A 9 -15.54 -2.49 16.47
CA ILE A 9 -15.66 -3.12 15.15
C ILE A 9 -16.14 -4.56 15.38
N ASP A 10 -17.17 -4.98 14.64
CA ASP A 10 -17.66 -6.36 14.67
C ASP A 10 -16.62 -7.29 14.04
N ALA A 11 -16.23 -8.34 14.77
CA ALA A 11 -15.23 -9.32 14.34
C ALA A 11 -15.67 -10.12 13.10
N ASN A 12 -16.97 -10.23 12.83
CA ASN A 12 -17.50 -10.94 11.67
C ASN A 12 -17.75 -10.02 10.46
N ALA A 13 -17.56 -8.71 10.63
CA ALA A 13 -17.69 -7.78 9.52
C ALA A 13 -16.55 -7.95 8.51
N LEU A 14 -16.87 -7.72 7.23
CA LEU A 14 -15.85 -7.68 6.19
C LEU A 14 -14.90 -6.50 6.45
N ALA A 15 -13.60 -6.78 6.62
CA ALA A 15 -12.60 -5.75 6.91
C ALA A 15 -12.54 -4.62 5.87
N SER A 16 -12.87 -4.90 4.60
CA SER A 16 -12.94 -3.89 3.53
C SER A 16 -14.16 -2.96 3.63
N ARG A 17 -15.14 -3.27 4.48
CA ARG A 17 -16.40 -2.52 4.65
C ARG A 17 -16.55 -1.88 6.03
N THR A 18 -15.54 -1.99 6.88
CA THR A 18 -15.58 -1.35 8.20
C THR A 18 -15.28 0.14 8.11
N VAL A 19 -15.52 0.86 9.21
CA VAL A 19 -15.09 2.24 9.41
C VAL A 19 -13.62 2.41 9.02
N THR A 20 -13.35 3.43 8.19
CA THR A 20 -12.02 3.72 7.66
C THR A 20 -11.32 4.77 8.52
N LYS A 21 -10.06 4.53 8.85
CA LYS A 21 -9.15 5.54 9.42
C LYS A 21 -8.22 6.06 8.31
N PRO A 22 -8.15 7.37 8.04
CA PRO A 22 -7.16 7.92 7.13
C PRO A 22 -5.75 7.55 7.58
N ALA A 23 -4.93 7.04 6.66
CA ALA A 23 -3.55 6.69 6.92
C ALA A 23 -2.63 7.69 6.22
N ALA A 24 -1.90 8.48 6.99
CA ALA A 24 -0.87 9.37 6.47
C ALA A 24 0.49 8.66 6.55
N PHE A 25 1.03 8.27 5.41
CA PHE A 25 2.37 7.68 5.32
C PHE A 25 3.25 8.50 4.38
N SER A 26 4.53 8.58 4.72
CA SER A 26 5.59 8.96 3.79
C SER A 26 6.38 7.70 3.46
N TRP A 27 6.54 7.41 2.17
CA TRP A 27 7.24 6.22 1.68
C TRP A 27 8.16 6.57 0.51
N PRO A 28 9.20 5.76 0.25
CA PRO A 28 10.04 5.93 -0.92
C PRO A 28 9.23 5.81 -2.22
N PHE A 29 9.48 6.70 -3.19
CA PHE A 29 8.84 6.69 -4.51
C PHE A 29 8.77 5.32 -5.22
N PRO A 30 9.81 4.45 -5.15
CA PRO A 30 9.72 3.12 -5.76
C PRO A 30 8.60 2.24 -5.18
N ALA A 31 8.33 2.34 -3.87
CA ALA A 31 7.22 1.62 -3.24
C ALA A 31 5.86 2.16 -3.71
N ASP A 32 5.75 3.49 -3.78
CA ASP A 32 4.56 4.18 -4.29
C ASP A 32 4.22 3.72 -5.71
N ARG A 33 5.23 3.76 -6.59
CA ARG A 33 5.10 3.34 -7.99
C ARG A 33 4.76 1.86 -8.12
N ARG A 34 5.37 1.01 -7.28
CA ARG A 34 5.08 -0.43 -7.27
C ARG A 34 3.64 -0.69 -6.87
N LEU A 35 3.09 0.02 -5.88
CA LEU A 35 1.67 -0.14 -5.54
C LEU A 35 0.77 0.21 -6.73
N ASP A 36 1.05 1.32 -7.44
CA ASP A 36 0.27 1.71 -8.63
C ASP A 36 0.31 0.64 -9.71
N GLN A 37 1.50 0.10 -9.99
CA GLN A 37 1.70 -1.03 -10.90
C GLN A 37 0.88 -2.27 -10.50
N LEU A 38 0.84 -2.61 -9.21
CA LEU A 38 0.07 -3.74 -8.72
C LEU A 38 -1.44 -3.48 -8.82
N VAL A 39 -1.90 -2.24 -8.63
CA VAL A 39 -3.31 -1.86 -8.86
C VAL A 39 -3.67 -2.01 -10.33
N GLU A 40 -2.83 -1.51 -11.24
CA GLU A 40 -3.02 -1.66 -12.68
C GLU A 40 -3.13 -3.14 -13.08
N ILE A 41 -2.23 -4.00 -12.57
CA ILE A 41 -2.24 -5.44 -12.82
C ILE A 41 -3.52 -6.09 -12.28
N ALA A 42 -3.90 -5.79 -11.03
CA ALA A 42 -5.11 -6.34 -10.43
C ALA A 42 -6.37 -5.91 -11.19
N ASN A 43 -6.43 -4.65 -11.64
CA ASN A 43 -7.54 -4.11 -12.41
C ASN A 43 -7.61 -4.68 -13.82
N GLY A 44 -6.47 -4.94 -14.45
CA GLY A 44 -6.40 -5.68 -15.71
C GLY A 44 -6.99 -7.09 -15.60
N ALA A 45 -6.94 -7.70 -14.42
CA ALA A 45 -7.56 -9.00 -14.12
C ALA A 45 -9.03 -8.90 -13.65
N GLY A 46 -9.62 -7.70 -13.60
CA GLY A 46 -11.03 -7.48 -13.24
C GLY A 46 -11.30 -7.21 -11.76
N ALA A 47 -10.28 -7.00 -10.92
CA ALA A 47 -10.47 -6.78 -9.48
C ALA A 47 -11.17 -5.44 -9.15
N ASN A 48 -11.05 -4.42 -10.01
CA ASN A 48 -11.54 -3.05 -9.78
C ASN A 48 -11.13 -2.47 -8.41
N ALA A 49 -9.90 -2.77 -7.99
CA ALA A 49 -9.30 -2.40 -6.73
C ALA A 49 -8.78 -0.96 -6.73
N ARG A 50 -8.79 -0.35 -5.54
CA ARG A 50 -8.16 0.95 -5.26
C ARG A 50 -6.82 0.77 -4.53
N ARG A 51 -5.96 1.79 -4.56
CA ARG A 51 -4.64 1.76 -3.88
C ARG A 51 -4.72 1.37 -2.41
N ASN A 52 -5.62 2.00 -1.65
CA ASN A 52 -5.79 1.74 -0.22
C ASN A 52 -6.29 0.31 0.05
N GLU A 53 -7.20 -0.20 -0.80
CA GLU A 53 -7.71 -1.56 -0.71
C GLU A 53 -6.59 -2.57 -1.00
N LEU A 54 -5.81 -2.37 -2.05
CA LEU A 54 -4.70 -3.25 -2.37
C LEU A 54 -3.61 -3.23 -1.29
N ALA A 55 -3.27 -2.06 -0.76
CA ALA A 55 -2.36 -1.95 0.38
C ALA A 55 -2.89 -2.68 1.62
N ALA A 56 -4.18 -2.53 1.94
CA ALA A 56 -4.81 -3.25 3.04
C ALA A 56 -4.81 -4.77 2.81
N ALA A 57 -5.04 -5.23 1.57
CA ALA A 57 -4.98 -6.65 1.21
C ALA A 57 -3.56 -7.21 1.39
N ILE A 58 -2.52 -6.47 0.99
CA ILE A 58 -1.12 -6.86 1.20
C ILE A 58 -0.80 -6.96 2.69
N ILE A 59 -1.26 -6.00 3.50
CA ILE A 59 -1.07 -6.03 4.96
C ILE A 59 -1.80 -7.23 5.58
N ALA A 60 -3.03 -7.51 5.16
CA ALA A 60 -3.81 -8.64 5.64
C ALA A 60 -3.20 -10.00 5.24
N ALA A 61 -2.46 -10.04 4.14
CA ALA A 61 -1.77 -11.23 3.65
C ALA A 61 -0.34 -11.39 4.19
N ALA A 62 0.17 -10.42 4.95
CA ALA A 62 1.53 -10.51 5.50
C ALA A 62 1.65 -11.72 6.46
N PRO A 63 2.82 -12.39 6.49
CA PRO A 63 3.03 -13.49 7.41
C PRO A 63 2.96 -13.02 8.87
N THR A 64 2.56 -13.93 9.76
CA THR A 64 2.51 -13.67 11.21
C THR A 64 3.75 -14.18 11.95
N ASP A 65 4.59 -14.96 11.26
CA ASP A 65 5.85 -15.42 11.81
C ASP A 65 6.85 -14.26 11.97
N PRO A 66 7.44 -14.06 13.17
CA PRO A 66 8.36 -12.96 13.42
C PRO A 66 9.62 -12.98 12.55
N ASP A 67 10.18 -14.16 12.26
CA ASP A 67 11.41 -14.29 11.49
C ASP A 67 11.15 -13.99 10.01
N GLU A 68 10.03 -14.45 9.46
CA GLU A 68 9.61 -14.09 8.10
C GLU A 68 9.41 -12.58 7.95
N LEU A 69 8.75 -11.93 8.91
CA LEU A 69 8.58 -10.48 8.93
C LEU A 69 9.93 -9.74 9.00
N LEU A 70 10.86 -10.22 9.82
CA LEU A 70 12.21 -9.67 9.90
C LEU A 70 12.94 -9.78 8.56
N GLN A 71 12.88 -10.95 7.91
CA GLN A 71 13.51 -11.16 6.61
C GLN A 71 12.90 -10.27 5.53
N MET A 72 11.57 -10.07 5.52
CA MET A 72 10.91 -9.13 4.60
C MET A 72 11.47 -7.71 4.76
N VAL A 73 11.65 -7.22 5.99
CA VAL A 73 12.20 -5.89 6.27
C VAL A 73 13.68 -5.79 5.85
N ILE A 74 14.48 -6.82 6.13
CA ILE A 74 15.90 -6.87 5.72
C ILE A 74 16.01 -6.86 4.18
N ALA A 75 15.19 -7.67 3.49
CA ALA A 75 15.17 -7.72 2.04
C ALA A 75 14.82 -6.36 1.44
N TRP A 76 13.76 -5.71 1.95
CA TRP A 76 13.36 -4.36 1.54
C TRP A 76 14.48 -3.34 1.69
N ARG A 77 15.18 -3.32 2.84
CA ARG A 77 16.28 -2.38 3.10
C ARG A 77 17.47 -2.56 2.14
N LYS A 78 17.61 -3.73 1.53
CA LYS A 78 18.67 -4.04 0.56
C LYS A 78 18.21 -3.93 -0.90
N SER A 79 16.91 -3.78 -1.15
CA SER A 79 16.35 -3.75 -2.50
C SER A 79 16.80 -2.53 -3.29
N ARG A 80 17.09 -2.74 -4.57
CA ARG A 80 17.36 -1.67 -5.54
C ARG A 80 16.06 -1.23 -6.20
N VAL A 81 16.01 0.02 -6.69
CA VAL A 81 14.82 0.57 -7.38
C VAL A 81 14.32 -0.34 -8.50
N ARG A 82 15.24 -0.90 -9.30
CA ARG A 82 14.93 -1.81 -10.42
C ARG A 82 14.35 -3.17 -9.99
N GLU A 83 14.54 -3.57 -8.75
CA GLU A 83 13.97 -4.82 -8.20
C GLU A 83 12.54 -4.57 -7.69
N VAL A 84 12.26 -3.33 -7.28
CA VAL A 84 10.96 -2.92 -6.74
C VAL A 84 10.01 -2.51 -7.86
N VAL A 85 10.45 -1.69 -8.80
CA VAL A 85 9.61 -1.18 -9.90
C VAL A 85 9.61 -2.17 -11.06
N LEU A 86 8.42 -2.55 -11.51
CA LEU A 86 8.24 -3.50 -12.61
C LEU A 86 8.63 -2.88 -13.95
N GLY A 87 9.15 -3.72 -14.86
CA GLY A 87 9.47 -3.32 -16.23
C GLY A 87 10.71 -2.42 -16.37
N VAL A 88 11.54 -2.31 -15.32
CA VAL A 88 12.81 -1.58 -15.39
C VAL A 88 13.89 -2.50 -15.95
N ASP A 89 14.55 -2.06 -17.02
CA ASP A 89 15.72 -2.76 -17.58
C ASP A 89 16.86 -2.80 -16.57
N ALA A 90 17.54 -3.95 -16.45
CA ALA A 90 18.71 -4.12 -15.61
C ALA A 90 19.87 -3.19 -16.02
N ALA A 91 19.94 -2.78 -17.29
CA ALA A 91 20.91 -1.81 -17.80
C ALA A 91 20.53 -0.35 -17.51
N ALA A 92 19.29 -0.08 -17.05
CA ALA A 92 18.83 1.28 -16.81
C ALA A 92 19.60 1.93 -15.64
N GLN A 93 20.21 3.09 -15.91
CA GLN A 93 20.88 3.91 -14.90
C GLN A 93 19.94 4.89 -14.21
N VAL A 94 18.84 5.27 -14.87
CA VAL A 94 17.81 6.20 -14.37
C VAL A 94 16.44 5.61 -14.68
N VAL A 95 15.50 5.75 -13.74
CA VAL A 95 14.11 5.31 -13.91
C VAL A 95 13.20 6.50 -13.73
N ASP A 96 12.34 6.77 -14.71
CA ASP A 96 11.33 7.80 -14.62
C ASP A 96 10.21 7.35 -13.66
N MET A 97 9.87 8.22 -12.71
CA MET A 97 8.82 7.99 -11.73
C MET A 97 7.70 8.98 -12.02
N PRO A 98 6.54 8.51 -12.53
CA PRO A 98 5.41 9.39 -12.79
C PRO A 98 5.01 10.10 -11.50
N ARG A 99 4.93 11.42 -11.55
CA ARG A 99 4.48 12.23 -10.42
C ARG A 99 2.97 12.37 -10.49
N HIS A 100 2.25 11.62 -9.66
CA HIS A 100 0.81 11.81 -9.56
C HIS A 100 0.49 13.02 -8.67
N PRO A 101 -0.36 13.97 -9.14
CA PRO A 101 -0.79 15.07 -8.30
C PRO A 101 -1.60 14.52 -7.12
N PRO A 102 -1.59 15.19 -5.96
CA PRO A 102 -2.46 14.82 -4.85
C PRO A 102 -3.89 14.74 -5.35
N GLY A 103 -4.56 13.63 -5.08
CA GLY A 103 -5.95 13.42 -5.47
C GLY A 103 -6.83 14.58 -5.02
N ARG A 104 -7.85 14.91 -5.80
CA ARG A 104 -8.78 16.01 -5.49
C ARG A 104 -9.35 15.77 -4.10
N ARG A 105 -8.99 16.62 -3.13
CA ARG A 105 -9.62 16.55 -1.80
C ARG A 105 -11.11 16.72 -2.01
N ARG A 106 -11.92 15.77 -1.52
CA ARG A 106 -13.33 16.07 -1.29
C ARG A 106 -13.34 17.21 -0.28
N VAL A 107 -13.77 18.38 -0.74
CA VAL A 107 -14.16 19.44 0.16
C VAL A 107 -15.49 18.95 0.71
N ASP A 108 -15.51 18.49 1.96
CA ASP A 108 -16.76 18.16 2.62
C ASP A 108 -17.60 19.44 2.63
N ALA A 109 -18.70 19.43 1.87
CA ALA A 109 -19.68 20.49 1.86
C ALA A 109 -20.77 20.11 2.86
N GLY A 110 -20.78 20.80 4.01
CA GLY A 110 -21.87 20.78 4.98
C GLY A 110 -21.72 19.78 6.11
#